data_AF-A0A9E3FLR8-F1
#
_entry.id   AF-A0A9E3FLR8-F1
#
_cell.length_a   1.000
_cell.length_b   1.000
_cell.length_c   1.000
_cell.angle_alpha   90.00
_cell.angle_beta   90.00
_cell.angle_gamma   90.00
#
_symmetry.space_group_name_H-M   'P 1'
#
loop_
_entity.id
_entity.type
_entity.pdbx_description
1 polymer ?
#
loop_
_entity_poly.entity_id
_entity_poly.type
_entity_poly.pdbx_seq_one_letter_code
_entity_poly.pdbx_strand_id
1 'polypeptide(L)'
;MRINTEAFPNDIDSAFDWISGLIGAAVDKRVAGFEQQERTNPLLASHFRNNFPLELALAKARRYCKSTGRRPKGDEYDALYSFLVPAHRIHSALSTDVKIPFEGRLREAVNGVNGARPFAYEINIATHLMQKGWDIEFIDYSGAARFDLLARQGAVEIEVECKTTSGDTGRKIHRQEVNRLADLLVPITQQVASEPGCHRIFDNDSRPPRKIRTGTVRHRLSRNFCRRAEGLGIE
;
A
#
# COMPACT_ATOMS: atom_id res chain seq x y z
N MET A 1 4.07 26.42 -10.88
CA MET A 1 5.17 25.91 -11.73
C MET A 1 4.61 24.92 -12.75
N ARG A 2 5.39 24.62 -13.81
CA ARG A 2 5.06 23.62 -14.82
C ARG A 2 6.33 22.92 -15.28
N ILE A 3 6.28 21.61 -15.46
CA ILE A 3 7.40 20.80 -15.98
C ILE A 3 7.13 20.40 -17.44
N ASN A 4 8.17 20.02 -18.17
CA ASN A 4 7.97 19.20 -19.35
C ASN A 4 7.48 17.81 -18.91
N THR A 5 6.40 17.32 -19.52
CA THR A 5 5.74 16.06 -19.16
C THR A 5 6.04 14.93 -20.14
N GLU A 6 6.74 15.22 -21.24
CA GLU A 6 7.27 14.19 -22.16
C GLU A 6 8.54 13.57 -21.57
N ALA A 7 8.52 12.27 -21.32
CA ALA A 7 9.66 11.54 -20.78
C ALA A 7 10.44 10.85 -21.91
N PHE A 8 11.75 11.08 -21.96
CA PHE A 8 12.67 10.40 -22.86
C PHE A 8 13.62 9.48 -22.07
N PRO A 9 14.24 8.47 -22.72
CA PRO A 9 15.14 7.54 -22.02
C PRO A 9 16.26 8.24 -21.23
N ASN A 10 16.79 9.35 -21.72
CA ASN A 10 17.86 10.10 -21.05
C ASN A 10 17.41 10.74 -19.72
N ASP A 11 16.11 11.00 -19.54
CA ASP A 11 15.58 11.55 -18.28
C ASP A 11 15.55 10.52 -17.15
N ILE A 12 15.50 9.22 -17.52
CA ILE A 12 15.38 8.12 -16.57
C ILE A 12 16.63 8.04 -15.70
N ASP A 13 17.82 8.24 -16.27
CA ASP A 13 19.07 8.05 -15.53
C ASP A 13 19.21 9.04 -14.38
N SER A 14 19.04 10.34 -14.63
CA SER A 14 19.12 11.36 -13.58
C SER A 14 18.03 11.18 -12.53
N ALA A 15 16.79 10.87 -12.95
CA ALA A 15 15.69 10.64 -12.03
C ALA A 15 15.91 9.39 -11.15
N PHE A 16 16.42 8.33 -11.76
CA PHE A 16 16.74 7.09 -11.06
C PHE A 16 17.87 7.28 -10.06
N ASP A 17 18.94 7.97 -10.44
CA ASP A 17 20.10 8.19 -9.59
C ASP A 17 19.75 9.08 -8.41
N TRP A 18 18.97 10.16 -8.64
CA TRP A 18 18.47 11.03 -7.58
C TRP A 18 17.63 10.25 -6.57
N ILE A 19 16.58 9.53 -7.01
CA ILE A 19 15.71 8.81 -6.08
C ILE A 19 16.47 7.67 -5.36
N SER A 20 17.38 7.02 -6.08
CA SER A 20 18.22 5.94 -5.56
C SER A 20 19.16 6.43 -4.48
N GLY A 21 19.75 7.62 -4.64
CA GLY A 21 20.55 8.25 -3.60
C GLY A 21 19.70 8.68 -2.40
N LEU A 22 18.48 9.14 -2.65
CA LEU A 22 17.61 9.71 -1.62
C LEU A 22 16.97 8.66 -0.69
N ILE A 23 16.37 7.61 -1.27
CA ILE A 23 15.59 6.61 -0.51
C ILE A 23 16.03 5.17 -0.75
N GLY A 24 16.96 4.92 -1.67
CA GLY A 24 17.23 3.57 -2.15
C GLY A 24 17.68 2.58 -1.08
N ALA A 25 18.53 2.99 -0.14
CA ALA A 25 18.95 2.12 0.97
C ALA A 25 17.78 1.76 1.92
N ALA A 26 16.86 2.70 2.16
CA ALA A 26 15.67 2.46 2.96
C ALA A 26 14.70 1.51 2.25
N VAL A 27 14.52 1.68 0.94
CA VAL A 27 13.74 0.77 0.09
C VAL A 27 14.33 -0.64 0.10
N ASP A 28 15.65 -0.78 -0.08
CA ASP A 28 16.34 -2.08 -0.07
C ASP A 28 16.12 -2.80 1.27
N LYS A 29 16.26 -2.07 2.41
CA LYS A 29 16.00 -2.61 3.75
C LYS A 29 14.55 -3.04 3.94
N ARG A 30 13.59 -2.23 3.46
CA ARG A 30 12.15 -2.51 3.57
C ARG A 30 11.77 -3.75 2.77
N VAL A 31 12.24 -3.85 1.52
CA VAL A 31 11.97 -5.00 0.65
C VAL A 31 12.58 -6.28 1.22
N ALA A 32 13.78 -6.23 1.80
CA ALA A 32 14.34 -7.38 2.53
C ALA A 32 13.44 -7.82 3.71
N GLY A 33 12.84 -6.85 4.41
CA GLY A 33 11.84 -7.12 5.45
C GLY A 33 10.57 -7.79 4.93
N PHE A 34 10.10 -7.41 3.73
CA PHE A 34 8.99 -8.08 3.06
C PHE A 34 9.34 -9.52 2.69
N GLU A 35 10.50 -9.73 2.04
CA GLU A 35 10.98 -11.06 1.65
C GLU A 35 11.11 -11.99 2.89
N GLN A 36 11.55 -11.47 4.04
CA GLN A 36 11.62 -12.25 5.27
C GLN A 36 10.23 -12.61 5.84
N GLN A 37 9.28 -11.67 5.79
CA GLN A 37 7.90 -11.94 6.23
C GLN A 37 7.20 -12.93 5.31
N GLU A 38 7.43 -12.87 4.00
CA GLU A 38 6.89 -13.84 3.03
C GLU A 38 7.38 -15.27 3.28
N ARG A 39 8.63 -15.45 3.72
CA ARG A 39 9.16 -16.77 4.10
C ARG A 39 8.40 -17.37 5.28
N THR A 40 8.03 -16.54 6.25
CA THR A 40 7.24 -16.97 7.42
C THR A 40 5.76 -17.12 7.10
N ASN A 41 5.22 -16.27 6.23
CA ASN A 41 3.82 -16.29 5.81
C ASN A 41 3.68 -16.01 4.31
N PRO A 42 3.62 -17.07 3.48
CA PRO A 42 3.49 -16.95 2.03
C PRO A 42 2.20 -16.25 1.54
N LEU A 43 1.20 -16.04 2.40
CA LEU A 43 -0.02 -15.29 2.05
C LEU A 43 0.26 -13.79 1.87
N LEU A 44 1.35 -13.27 2.45
CA LEU A 44 1.70 -11.85 2.38
C LEU A 44 2.25 -11.41 1.01
N ALA A 45 2.69 -12.35 0.18
CA ALA A 45 3.29 -12.01 -1.12
C ALA A 45 2.33 -11.28 -2.07
N SER A 46 1.03 -11.60 -2.02
CA SER A 46 0.01 -10.86 -2.78
C SER A 46 -0.19 -9.47 -2.18
N HIS A 47 -0.24 -9.36 -0.85
CA HIS A 47 -0.40 -8.10 -0.15
C HIS A 47 0.72 -7.11 -0.48
N PHE A 48 1.99 -7.54 -0.42
CA PHE A 48 3.12 -6.66 -0.70
C PHE A 48 3.18 -6.22 -2.17
N ARG A 49 2.99 -7.15 -3.12
CA ARG A 49 2.96 -6.81 -4.55
C ARG A 49 1.88 -5.80 -4.92
N ASN A 50 0.72 -5.87 -4.27
CA ASN A 50 -0.40 -4.96 -4.57
C ASN A 50 -0.25 -3.60 -3.88
N ASN A 51 0.39 -3.52 -2.71
CA ASN A 51 0.46 -2.29 -1.91
C ASN A 51 1.77 -1.53 -2.06
N PHE A 52 2.88 -2.20 -2.40
CA PHE A 52 4.21 -1.59 -2.51
C PHE A 52 4.88 -1.86 -3.88
N PRO A 53 4.18 -1.71 -5.01
CA PRO A 53 4.75 -2.05 -6.32
C PRO A 53 5.95 -1.17 -6.69
N LEU A 54 5.94 0.12 -6.30
CA LEU A 54 7.03 1.05 -6.62
C LEU A 54 8.31 0.71 -5.86
N GLU A 55 8.22 0.35 -4.58
CA GLU A 55 9.35 -0.04 -3.75
C GLU A 55 9.95 -1.35 -4.24
N LEU A 56 9.10 -2.33 -4.59
CA LEU A 56 9.55 -3.60 -5.16
C LEU A 56 10.24 -3.39 -6.51
N ALA A 57 9.63 -2.59 -7.40
CA ALA A 57 10.22 -2.27 -8.69
C ALA A 57 11.56 -1.53 -8.55
N LEU A 58 11.65 -0.55 -7.63
CA LEU A 58 12.88 0.20 -7.39
C LEU A 58 13.99 -0.67 -6.81
N ALA A 59 13.70 -1.51 -5.80
CA ALA A 59 14.68 -2.44 -5.25
C ALA A 59 15.18 -3.43 -6.32
N LYS A 60 14.27 -3.96 -7.14
CA LYS A 60 14.61 -4.88 -8.23
C LYS A 60 15.44 -4.18 -9.31
N ALA A 61 15.07 -2.95 -9.68
CA ALA A 61 15.81 -2.15 -10.64
C ALA A 61 17.23 -1.81 -10.14
N ARG A 62 17.39 -1.44 -8.87
CA ARG A 62 18.69 -1.19 -8.24
C ARG A 62 19.58 -2.44 -8.25
N ARG A 63 19.04 -3.59 -7.86
CA ARG A 63 19.74 -4.89 -7.92
C ARG A 63 20.20 -5.21 -9.35
N TYR A 64 19.32 -5.01 -10.34
CA TYR A 64 19.62 -5.23 -11.75
C TYR A 64 20.68 -4.25 -12.29
N CYS A 65 20.58 -2.96 -11.95
CA CYS A 65 21.57 -1.95 -12.36
C CYS A 65 22.95 -2.27 -11.77
N LYS A 66 23.02 -2.72 -10.51
CA LYS A 66 24.28 -3.09 -9.85
C LYS A 66 24.97 -4.25 -10.54
N SER A 67 24.22 -5.23 -11.06
CA SER A 67 24.80 -6.41 -11.72
C SER A 67 25.08 -6.21 -13.21
N THR A 68 24.30 -5.38 -13.90
CA THR A 68 24.38 -5.25 -15.38
C THR A 68 24.91 -3.92 -15.88
N GLY A 69 24.91 -2.88 -15.04
CA GLY A 69 25.16 -1.49 -15.44
C GLY A 69 24.07 -0.89 -16.32
N ARG A 70 22.94 -1.58 -16.52
CA ARG A 70 21.85 -1.16 -17.42
C ARG A 70 20.55 -0.93 -16.66
N ARG A 71 19.67 -0.09 -17.21
CA ARG A 71 18.30 0.06 -16.71
C ARG A 71 17.43 -1.12 -17.17
N PRO A 72 16.64 -1.73 -16.27
CA PRO A 72 15.71 -2.78 -16.66
C PRO A 72 14.55 -2.22 -17.51
N LYS A 73 13.87 -3.11 -18.24
CA LYS A 73 12.72 -2.78 -19.09
C LYS A 73 11.54 -3.70 -18.77
N GLY A 74 10.32 -3.22 -19.01
CA GLY A 74 9.07 -3.96 -18.81
C GLY A 74 8.06 -3.18 -17.98
N ASP A 75 6.80 -3.62 -18.01
CA ASP A 75 5.63 -2.87 -17.50
C ASP A 75 5.80 -2.35 -16.05
N GLU A 76 6.40 -3.15 -15.16
CA GLU A 76 6.64 -2.74 -13.77
C GLU A 76 7.64 -1.58 -13.66
N TYR A 77 8.61 -1.52 -14.57
CA TYR A 77 9.61 -0.46 -14.64
C TYR A 77 9.08 0.76 -15.38
N ASP A 78 8.21 0.58 -16.37
CA ASP A 78 7.52 1.69 -17.03
C ASP A 78 6.64 2.45 -16.03
N ALA A 79 5.93 1.73 -15.16
CA ALA A 79 5.19 2.33 -14.05
C ALA A 79 6.12 3.06 -13.06
N LEU A 80 7.27 2.47 -12.72
CA LEU A 80 8.28 3.12 -11.89
C LEU A 80 8.78 4.41 -12.54
N TYR A 81 9.20 4.38 -13.81
CA TYR A 81 9.75 5.54 -14.52
C TYR A 81 8.73 6.64 -14.75
N SER A 82 7.46 6.28 -14.95
CA SER A 82 6.34 7.22 -15.02
C SER A 82 6.16 8.02 -13.72
N PHE A 83 6.63 7.48 -12.58
CA PHE A 83 6.70 8.20 -11.33
C PHE A 83 8.05 8.94 -11.14
N LEU A 84 9.18 8.28 -11.41
CA LEU A 84 10.51 8.85 -11.15
C LEU A 84 10.77 10.13 -11.94
N VAL A 85 10.48 10.13 -13.24
CA VAL A 85 10.83 11.24 -14.12
C VAL A 85 10.06 12.51 -13.74
N PRO A 86 8.72 12.48 -13.57
CA PRO A 86 8.01 13.66 -13.11
C PRO A 86 8.41 14.08 -11.69
N ALA A 87 8.60 13.14 -10.76
CA ALA A 87 9.02 13.47 -9.39
C ALA A 87 10.36 14.24 -9.36
N HIS A 88 11.34 13.79 -10.15
CA HIS A 88 12.65 14.46 -10.27
C HIS A 88 12.54 15.85 -10.91
N ARG A 89 11.73 15.99 -11.97
CA ARG A 89 11.51 17.28 -12.65
C ARG A 89 10.76 18.27 -11.75
N ILE A 90 9.75 17.79 -11.03
CA ILE A 90 9.02 18.56 -10.01
C ILE A 90 10.00 19.03 -8.95
N HIS A 91 10.77 18.11 -8.34
CA HIS A 91 11.79 18.45 -7.36
C HIS A 91 12.73 19.52 -7.90
N SER A 92 13.26 19.36 -9.11
CA SER A 92 14.18 20.31 -9.73
C SER A 92 13.58 21.72 -9.87
N ALA A 93 12.29 21.82 -10.21
CA ALA A 93 11.56 23.07 -10.43
C ALA A 93 11.03 23.75 -9.14
N LEU A 94 11.00 23.04 -8.02
CA LEU A 94 10.57 23.61 -6.74
C LEU A 94 11.57 24.65 -6.21
N SER A 95 11.05 25.61 -5.45
CA SER A 95 11.88 26.51 -4.64
C SER A 95 12.60 25.74 -3.52
N THR A 96 13.71 26.28 -3.04
CA THR A 96 14.53 25.65 -1.99
C THR A 96 13.71 25.32 -0.74
N ASP A 97 12.80 26.21 -0.35
CA ASP A 97 11.97 26.07 0.86
C ASP A 97 10.99 24.89 0.76
N VAL A 98 10.58 24.50 -0.46
CA VAL A 98 9.64 23.39 -0.69
C VAL A 98 10.38 22.08 -1.00
N LYS A 99 11.60 22.15 -1.55
CA LYS A 99 12.43 20.96 -1.84
C LYS A 99 12.69 20.10 -0.60
N ILE A 100 13.01 20.71 0.53
CA ILE A 100 13.34 19.98 1.77
C ILE A 100 12.12 19.18 2.29
N PRO A 101 10.94 19.80 2.49
CA PRO A 101 9.73 19.04 2.84
C PRO A 101 9.35 17.97 1.81
N PHE A 102 9.52 18.25 0.51
CA PHE A 102 9.22 17.31 -0.56
C PHE A 102 10.07 16.04 -0.46
N GLU A 103 11.37 16.19 -0.26
CA GLU A 103 12.26 15.05 0.01
C GLU A 103 11.93 14.36 1.34
N GLY A 104 11.56 15.14 2.37
CA GLY A 104 11.09 14.63 3.65
C GLY A 104 9.92 13.67 3.50
N ARG A 105 8.86 14.09 2.80
CA ARG A 105 7.70 13.24 2.51
C ARG A 105 8.08 11.99 1.75
N LEU A 106 8.96 12.07 0.77
CA LEU A 106 9.41 10.89 0.02
C LEU A 106 10.16 9.90 0.92
N ARG A 107 11.02 10.38 1.83
CA ARG A 107 11.71 9.53 2.83
C ARG A 107 10.71 8.91 3.82
N GLU A 108 9.72 9.67 4.27
CA GLU A 108 8.67 9.20 5.18
C GLU A 108 7.76 8.17 4.51
N ALA A 109 7.36 8.41 3.26
CA ALA A 109 6.47 7.55 2.50
C ALA A 109 7.02 6.12 2.40
N VAL A 110 8.31 5.97 2.11
CA VAL A 110 8.98 4.66 2.05
C VAL A 110 8.93 3.92 3.39
N ASN A 111 8.90 4.61 4.52
CA ASN A 111 8.82 3.98 5.84
C ASN A 111 7.37 3.86 6.36
N GLY A 112 6.42 4.57 5.74
CA GLY A 112 5.02 4.60 6.14
C GLY A 112 4.25 3.32 5.84
N VAL A 113 3.04 3.25 6.40
CA VAL A 113 2.13 2.10 6.24
C VAL A 113 1.68 1.93 4.79
N ASN A 114 1.47 3.04 4.08
CA ASN A 114 0.97 3.06 2.70
C ASN A 114 2.08 3.07 1.64
N GLY A 115 3.36 3.12 2.06
CA GLY A 115 4.47 3.20 1.13
C GLY A 115 4.51 4.50 0.35
N ALA A 116 5.19 4.47 -0.80
CA ALA A 116 5.30 5.57 -1.74
C ALA A 116 4.00 5.85 -2.52
N ARG A 117 2.96 5.02 -2.38
CA ARG A 117 1.72 5.11 -3.18
C ARG A 117 0.99 6.46 -3.05
N PRO A 118 0.74 7.03 -1.85
CA PRO A 118 0.06 8.32 -1.74
C PRO A 118 0.85 9.44 -2.42
N PHE A 119 2.15 9.47 -2.17
CA PHE A 119 3.05 10.45 -2.77
C PHE A 119 3.09 10.30 -4.31
N ALA A 120 3.20 9.09 -4.83
CA ALA A 120 3.16 8.85 -6.27
C ALA A 120 1.83 9.27 -6.91
N TYR A 121 0.71 9.14 -6.17
CA TYR A 121 -0.58 9.63 -6.62
C TYR A 121 -0.62 11.16 -6.72
N GLU A 122 -0.11 11.89 -5.71
CA GLU A 122 0.04 13.36 -5.78
C GLU A 122 0.86 13.78 -7.02
N ILE A 123 2.00 13.13 -7.26
CA ILE A 123 2.85 13.38 -8.42
C ILE A 123 2.11 13.12 -9.73
N ASN A 124 1.34 12.04 -9.81
CA ASN A 124 0.56 11.71 -11.00
C ASN A 124 -0.54 12.76 -11.28
N ILE A 125 -1.25 13.22 -10.24
CA ILE A 125 -2.27 14.27 -10.38
C ILE A 125 -1.63 15.59 -10.81
N ALA A 126 -0.54 16.00 -10.17
CA ALA A 126 0.19 17.21 -10.56
C ALA A 126 0.67 17.13 -12.03
N THR A 127 1.25 15.99 -12.43
CA THR A 127 1.72 15.76 -13.80
C THR A 127 0.56 15.80 -14.80
N HIS A 128 -0.57 15.19 -14.47
CA HIS A 128 -1.77 15.21 -15.32
C HIS A 128 -2.30 16.63 -15.52
N LEU A 129 -2.38 17.43 -14.46
CA LEU A 129 -2.83 18.82 -14.56
C LEU A 129 -1.84 19.67 -15.37
N MET A 130 -0.53 19.48 -15.19
CA MET A 130 0.50 20.14 -16.00
C MET A 130 0.39 19.77 -17.49
N GLN A 131 0.09 18.51 -17.82
CA GLN A 131 -0.19 18.07 -19.19
C GLN A 131 -1.41 18.78 -19.80
N LYS A 132 -2.39 19.16 -18.97
CA LYS A 132 -3.57 19.94 -19.37
C LYS A 132 -3.35 21.46 -19.37
N GLY A 133 -2.10 21.90 -19.18
CA GLY A 133 -1.72 23.30 -19.24
C GLY A 133 -2.04 24.10 -17.98
N TRP A 134 -2.15 23.44 -16.82
CA TRP A 134 -2.28 24.08 -15.52
C TRP A 134 -0.91 24.33 -14.88
N ASP A 135 -0.81 25.42 -14.14
CA ASP A 135 0.32 25.71 -13.27
C ASP A 135 0.03 25.23 -11.86
N ILE A 136 0.94 24.44 -11.30
CA ILE A 136 0.74 23.78 -10.01
C ILE A 136 1.62 24.39 -8.93
N GLU A 137 1.06 24.56 -7.75
CA GLU A 137 1.77 24.92 -6.52
C GLU A 137 1.51 23.84 -5.46
N PHE A 138 2.56 23.38 -4.80
CA PHE A 138 2.51 22.34 -3.78
C PHE A 138 2.37 23.00 -2.41
N ILE A 139 1.13 23.25 -1.96
CA ILE A 139 0.85 24.12 -0.80
C ILE A 139 1.08 23.40 0.53
N ASP A 140 0.70 22.12 0.63
CA ASP A 140 0.72 21.38 1.91
C ASP A 140 2.13 21.01 2.40
N TYR A 141 3.14 21.22 1.56
CA TYR A 141 4.54 21.02 1.95
C TYR A 141 5.04 22.10 2.92
N SER A 142 4.24 23.15 3.15
CA SER A 142 4.46 24.17 4.19
C SER A 142 3.74 23.89 5.52
N GLY A 143 2.90 22.84 5.59
CA GLY A 143 2.21 22.40 6.81
C GLY A 143 1.00 23.23 7.24
N ALA A 144 0.50 24.14 6.41
CA ALA A 144 -0.58 25.07 6.74
C ALA A 144 -1.84 24.94 5.83
N ALA A 145 -1.86 23.99 4.89
CA ALA A 145 -2.85 23.93 3.83
C ALA A 145 -4.02 22.99 4.15
N ARG A 146 -5.19 23.25 3.54
CA ARG A 146 -6.35 22.34 3.58
C ARG A 146 -6.37 21.31 2.44
N PHE A 147 -5.45 21.45 1.49
CA PHE A 147 -5.40 20.70 0.24
C PHE A 147 -3.95 20.57 -0.24
N ASP A 148 -3.65 19.51 -0.99
CA ASP A 148 -2.29 19.17 -1.41
C ASP A 148 -1.73 20.12 -2.49
N LEU A 149 -2.54 20.44 -3.51
CA LEU A 149 -2.12 21.20 -4.69
C LEU A 149 -3.07 22.36 -4.99
N LEU A 150 -2.52 23.52 -5.37
CA LEU A 150 -3.25 24.60 -6.02
C LEU A 150 -2.95 24.59 -7.50
N ALA A 151 -3.96 24.42 -8.35
CA ALA A 151 -3.80 24.48 -9.80
C ALA A 151 -4.44 25.75 -10.36
N ARG A 152 -3.69 26.45 -11.23
CA ARG A 152 -4.13 27.69 -11.87
C ARG A 152 -4.09 27.59 -13.39
N GLN A 153 -5.10 28.13 -14.05
CA GLN A 153 -5.14 28.27 -15.51
C GLN A 153 -5.88 29.57 -15.88
N GLY A 154 -5.11 30.61 -16.22
CA GLY A 154 -5.66 31.95 -16.47
C GLY A 154 -6.27 32.54 -15.19
N ALA A 155 -7.56 32.87 -15.23
CA ALA A 155 -8.30 33.40 -14.08
C ALA A 155 -8.95 32.31 -13.20
N VAL A 156 -8.78 31.02 -13.55
CA VAL A 156 -9.37 29.89 -12.81
C VAL A 156 -8.36 29.31 -11.85
N GLU A 157 -8.78 29.10 -10.61
CA GLU A 157 -8.02 28.41 -9.57
C GLU A 157 -8.83 27.23 -9.03
N ILE A 158 -8.18 26.09 -8.82
CA ILE A 158 -8.78 24.90 -8.20
C ILE A 158 -7.90 24.37 -7.07
N GLU A 159 -8.53 24.12 -5.94
CA GLU A 159 -7.93 23.43 -4.79
C GLU A 159 -8.06 21.92 -5.01
N VAL A 160 -6.96 21.18 -4.92
CA VAL A 160 -6.93 19.74 -5.20
C VAL A 160 -6.42 18.97 -4.00
N GLU A 161 -7.29 18.11 -3.47
CA GLU A 161 -7.00 17.15 -2.41
C GLU A 161 -6.76 15.76 -2.99
N CYS A 162 -5.64 15.14 -2.67
CA CYS A 162 -5.19 13.86 -3.18
C CYS A 162 -5.37 12.77 -2.12
N LYS A 163 -6.44 11.97 -2.23
CA LYS A 163 -6.66 10.81 -1.35
C LYS A 163 -6.47 9.51 -2.11
N THR A 164 -5.50 8.71 -1.69
CA THR A 164 -5.41 7.31 -2.13
C THR A 164 -6.28 6.43 -1.23
N THR A 165 -7.26 5.76 -1.83
CA THR A 165 -7.99 4.68 -1.17
C THR A 165 -7.19 3.38 -1.24
N SER A 166 -7.31 2.53 -0.22
CA SER A 166 -6.74 1.19 -0.28
C SER A 166 -7.49 0.38 -1.35
N GLY A 167 -6.75 -0.33 -2.19
CA GLY A 167 -7.33 -1.25 -3.19
C GLY A 167 -8.09 -2.44 -2.59
N ASP A 168 -8.10 -2.55 -1.26
CA ASP A 168 -8.86 -3.57 -0.52
C ASP A 168 -10.34 -3.18 -0.34
N THR A 169 -10.68 -1.91 -0.53
CA THR A 169 -12.07 -1.44 -0.39
C THR A 169 -12.93 -2.03 -1.51
N GLY A 170 -13.79 -2.98 -1.18
CA GLY A 170 -14.67 -3.66 -2.14
C GLY A 170 -14.00 -4.78 -2.95
N ARG A 171 -12.73 -5.10 -2.67
CA ARG A 171 -12.05 -6.23 -3.31
C ARG A 171 -12.68 -7.55 -2.86
N LYS A 172 -13.13 -8.36 -3.81
CA LYS A 172 -13.59 -9.72 -3.54
C LYS A 172 -12.40 -10.58 -3.14
N ILE A 173 -12.48 -11.22 -1.97
CA ILE A 173 -11.52 -12.26 -1.57
C ILE A 173 -11.80 -13.49 -2.43
N HIS A 174 -10.79 -13.97 -3.17
CA HIS A 174 -10.98 -15.10 -4.07
C HIS A 174 -11.15 -16.40 -3.27
N ARG A 175 -12.01 -17.32 -3.73
CA ARG A 175 -12.25 -18.60 -3.02
C ARG A 175 -10.96 -19.39 -2.78
N GLN A 176 -9.99 -19.30 -3.70
CA GLN A 176 -8.69 -19.94 -3.53
C GLN A 176 -7.87 -19.33 -2.39
N GLU A 177 -7.94 -18.01 -2.17
CA GLU A 177 -7.26 -17.37 -1.03
C GLU A 177 -7.87 -17.82 0.30
N VAL A 178 -9.20 -17.93 0.36
CA VAL A 178 -9.92 -18.48 1.54
C VAL A 178 -9.55 -19.94 1.77
N ASN A 179 -9.53 -20.77 0.73
CA ASN A 179 -9.14 -22.18 0.86
C ASN A 179 -7.70 -22.30 1.34
N ARG A 180 -6.77 -21.51 0.80
CA ARG A 180 -5.36 -21.53 1.23
C ARG A 180 -5.20 -21.12 2.69
N LEU A 181 -5.98 -20.17 3.18
CA LEU A 181 -6.03 -19.83 4.60
C LEU A 181 -6.62 -21.01 5.42
N ALA A 182 -7.71 -21.62 4.95
CA ALA A 182 -8.31 -22.77 5.61
C ALA A 182 -7.32 -23.94 5.73
N ASP A 183 -6.59 -24.28 4.66
CA ASP A 183 -5.59 -25.34 4.65
C ASP A 183 -4.48 -25.11 5.70
N LEU A 184 -4.12 -23.85 5.97
CA LEU A 184 -3.17 -23.49 7.03
C LEU A 184 -3.78 -23.56 8.44
N LEU A 185 -5.06 -23.24 8.58
CA LEU A 185 -5.75 -23.21 9.87
C LEU A 185 -6.25 -24.59 10.32
N VAL A 186 -6.64 -25.48 9.40
CA VAL A 186 -7.19 -26.81 9.69
C VAL A 186 -6.29 -27.62 10.64
N PRO A 187 -4.98 -27.80 10.40
CA PRO A 187 -4.16 -28.60 11.30
C PRO A 187 -4.03 -27.97 12.70
N ILE A 188 -3.86 -26.65 12.78
CA ILE A 188 -3.77 -25.92 14.05
C ILE A 188 -5.08 -26.06 14.83
N THR A 189 -6.19 -25.91 14.14
CA THR A 189 -7.51 -26.00 14.76
C THR A 189 -7.89 -27.41 15.17
N GLN A 190 -7.48 -28.43 14.42
CA GLN A 190 -7.60 -29.84 14.83
C GLN A 190 -6.79 -30.13 16.09
N GLN A 191 -5.57 -29.59 16.19
CA GLN A 191 -4.74 -29.70 17.39
C GLN A 191 -5.45 -29.08 18.60
N VAL A 192 -5.90 -27.83 18.49
CA VAL A 192 -6.61 -27.15 19.59
C VAL A 192 -7.91 -27.88 19.96
N ALA A 193 -8.65 -28.41 18.98
CA ALA A 193 -9.87 -29.16 19.24
C ALA A 193 -9.63 -30.49 20.01
N SER A 194 -8.41 -31.02 19.96
CA SER A 194 -8.01 -32.22 20.72
C SER A 194 -7.63 -31.93 22.18
N GLU A 195 -7.46 -30.66 22.56
CA GLU A 195 -7.16 -30.27 23.93
C GLU A 195 -8.42 -30.37 24.82
N PRO A 196 -8.34 -31.02 26.00
CA PRO A 196 -9.47 -31.11 26.92
C PRO A 196 -10.02 -29.72 27.32
N GLY A 197 -11.30 -29.48 27.07
CA GLY A 197 -11.96 -28.18 27.30
C GLY A 197 -12.15 -27.32 26.05
N CYS A 198 -11.48 -27.62 24.93
CA CYS A 198 -11.52 -26.86 23.68
C CYS A 198 -12.56 -27.39 22.66
N HIS A 199 -13.76 -27.74 23.12
CA HIS A 199 -14.74 -28.51 22.33
C HIS A 199 -15.65 -27.69 21.39
N ARG A 200 -15.33 -26.42 21.08
CA ARG A 200 -16.28 -25.52 20.37
C ARG A 200 -15.77 -24.83 19.12
N ILE A 201 -14.60 -25.20 18.60
CA ILE A 201 -14.04 -24.47 17.45
C ILE A 201 -14.59 -25.02 16.12
N PHE A 202 -15.05 -26.28 16.05
CA PHE A 202 -15.59 -26.88 14.82
C PHE A 202 -16.83 -27.72 15.10
N ASP A 203 -18.01 -27.20 14.76
CA ASP A 203 -19.21 -28.02 14.57
C ASP A 203 -19.30 -28.37 13.08
N ASN A 204 -18.69 -29.51 12.72
CA ASN A 204 -18.59 -30.03 11.34
C ASN A 204 -19.96 -30.41 10.74
N ASP A 205 -21.06 -30.27 11.49
CA ASP A 205 -22.41 -30.54 11.02
C ASP A 205 -23.04 -29.39 10.21
N SER A 206 -22.32 -28.28 10.04
CA SER A 206 -22.77 -27.14 9.24
C SER A 206 -22.07 -27.08 7.88
N ARG A 207 -22.77 -27.58 6.86
CA ARG A 207 -22.45 -27.40 5.42
C ARG A 207 -21.97 -25.96 5.14
N PRO A 208 -21.04 -25.74 4.18
CA PRO A 208 -20.63 -24.39 3.82
C PRO A 208 -21.86 -23.56 3.43
N PRO A 209 -22.00 -22.31 3.91
CA PRO A 209 -23.19 -21.52 3.64
C PRO A 209 -23.31 -21.27 2.13
N ARG A 210 -24.32 -21.89 1.51
CA ARG A 210 -24.75 -21.52 0.16
C ARG A 210 -25.32 -20.10 0.23
N LYS A 211 -24.61 -19.16 -0.39
CA LYS A 211 -24.97 -17.75 -0.57
C LYS A 211 -25.13 -16.98 0.75
N ILE A 212 -24.16 -16.10 1.03
CA ILE A 212 -24.35 -14.98 1.97
C ILE A 212 -25.40 -14.05 1.32
N ARG A 213 -26.67 -14.21 1.70
CA ARG A 213 -27.69 -13.18 1.51
C ARG A 213 -27.47 -12.13 2.60
N THR A 214 -27.28 -10.89 2.17
CA THR A 214 -27.29 -9.70 3.00
C THR A 214 -28.57 -9.68 3.85
N GLY A 215 -28.42 -9.80 5.17
CA GLY A 215 -29.53 -9.81 6.10
C GLY A 215 -29.06 -9.89 7.55
N THR A 216 -29.00 -8.73 8.20
CA THR A 216 -29.08 -8.44 9.64
C THR A 216 -28.68 -9.55 10.62
N VAL A 217 -27.48 -9.43 11.19
CA VAL A 217 -27.03 -10.26 12.33
C VAL A 217 -27.84 -9.87 13.58
N ARG A 218 -28.75 -10.75 14.03
CA ARG A 218 -29.25 -10.73 15.41
C ARG A 218 -28.45 -11.73 16.24
N HIS A 219 -27.68 -11.24 17.21
CA HIS A 219 -27.05 -12.08 18.21
C HIS A 219 -28.12 -12.78 19.07
N ARG A 220 -28.12 -14.12 19.05
CA ARG A 220 -28.86 -14.95 20.01
C ARG A 220 -27.83 -15.63 20.91
N LEU A 221 -27.59 -15.06 22.09
CA LEU A 221 -26.85 -15.71 23.16
C LEU A 221 -27.68 -16.90 23.67
N SER A 222 -27.15 -18.11 23.61
CA SER A 222 -27.79 -19.30 24.18
C SER A 222 -27.76 -19.24 25.72
N ARG A 223 -28.93 -19.34 26.35
CA ARG A 223 -29.19 -19.22 27.80
C ARG A 223 -28.67 -20.38 28.70
N ASN A 224 -27.63 -21.11 28.32
CA ASN A 224 -27.18 -22.28 29.09
C ASN A 224 -25.97 -22.03 30.00
N PHE A 225 -25.69 -20.79 30.37
CA PHE A 225 -24.59 -20.44 31.28
C PHE A 225 -25.04 -20.01 32.70
N CYS A 226 -26.29 -20.28 33.10
CA CYS A 226 -26.81 -19.78 34.39
C CYS A 226 -27.50 -20.83 35.28
N ARG A 227 -27.04 -22.09 35.27
CA ARG A 227 -27.44 -23.08 36.29
C ARG A 227 -26.28 -24.01 36.65
N ARG A 228 -25.33 -23.50 37.43
CA ARG A 228 -24.41 -24.29 38.28
C ARG A 228 -23.85 -23.38 39.37
N ALA A 229 -24.74 -22.89 40.21
CA ALA A 229 -24.42 -22.18 41.45
C ALA A 229 -25.63 -22.25 42.41
N GLU A 230 -26.19 -23.44 42.60
CA GLU A 230 -27.22 -23.73 43.61
C GLU A 230 -27.25 -25.26 43.78
N GLY A 231 -26.61 -25.77 44.83
CA GLY A 231 -26.50 -27.21 45.07
C GLY A 231 -25.31 -27.65 45.90
N LEU A 232 -24.91 -26.87 46.91
CA LEU A 232 -24.16 -27.35 48.06
C LEU A 232 -24.92 -26.87 49.31
N GLY A 233 -25.93 -27.66 49.68
CA GLY A 233 -26.69 -27.53 50.91
C GLY A 233 -26.36 -28.70 51.81
N ILE A 234 -25.89 -28.37 53.00
CA ILE A 234 -25.54 -29.22 54.13
C ILE A 234 -26.78 -29.95 54.66
N GLU A 235 -26.66 -31.25 54.87
CA GLU A 235 -26.97 -31.93 56.15
C GLU A 235 -25.84 -32.93 56.44
#